data_AF-S8E2E4-F1
#
_entry.id   AF-S8E2E4-F1
#
_cell.length_a   1.000
_cell.length_b   1.000
_cell.length_c   1.000
_cell.angle_alpha   90.00
_cell.angle_beta   90.00
_cell.angle_gamma   90.00
#
_symmetry.space_group_name_H-M   'P 1'
#
loop_
_entity.id
_entity.type
_entity.pdbx_description
1 polymer ?
#
loop_
_entity_poly.entity_id
_entity_poly.type
_entity_poly.pdbx_seq_one_letter_code
_entity_poly.pdbx_strand_id
1 'polypeptide(L)'
;MFHRLSAIHTLEIVDGFRQRMEMGFVHVEVCREAAQLLADVLEGTTNLRRLVLNNAETWLADMGRIAGAIGSMLHLREVDLRGLGANTSGLIQGLHSRPYKLTLGEELAPSLWKVQHSFAFDNAFRMPSILHFVTLGYAFHVLPASTYS
;
A
#
# COMPACT_ATOMS: atom_id res chain seq x y z
N MET A 1 0.09 23.80 -11.65
CA MET A 1 1.22 24.46 -10.95
C MET A 1 1.89 23.39 -10.07
N PHE A 2 2.83 22.59 -10.59
CA PHE A 2 3.34 21.37 -9.94
C PHE A 2 4.86 21.36 -9.69
N HIS A 3 5.54 22.50 -9.85
CA HIS A 3 7.01 22.57 -9.87
C HIS A 3 7.74 22.13 -8.59
N ARG A 4 7.03 21.91 -7.48
CA ARG A 4 7.64 21.51 -6.20
C ARG A 4 7.45 20.03 -5.83
N LEU A 5 6.58 19.30 -6.55
CA LEU A 5 6.33 17.89 -6.20
C LEU A 5 7.54 17.00 -6.49
N SER A 6 8.31 17.29 -7.53
CA SER A 6 9.54 16.54 -7.84
C SER A 6 10.64 16.69 -6.79
N ALA A 7 10.53 17.64 -5.87
CA ALA A 7 11.46 17.80 -4.74
C ALA A 7 11.07 16.94 -3.52
N ILE A 8 9.89 16.31 -3.53
CA ILE A 8 9.44 15.44 -2.46
C ILE A 8 10.19 14.11 -2.56
N HIS A 9 10.88 13.75 -1.48
CA HIS A 9 11.61 12.50 -1.34
C HIS A 9 10.94 11.52 -0.37
N THR A 10 10.02 12.02 0.44
CA THR A 10 9.30 11.23 1.45
C THR A 10 7.85 11.65 1.45
N LEU A 11 6.95 10.67 1.36
CA LEU A 11 5.52 10.84 1.42
C LEU A 11 4.96 9.82 2.40
N GLU A 12 4.22 10.31 3.39
CA GLU A 12 3.62 9.47 4.42
C GLU A 12 2.13 9.77 4.53
N ILE A 13 1.30 8.77 4.26
CA ILE A 13 -0.14 8.81 4.42
C ILE A 13 -0.49 7.90 5.59
N VAL A 14 -0.47 8.48 6.80
CA VAL A 14 -0.57 7.74 8.07
C VAL A 14 -2.02 7.61 8.57
N ASP A 15 -2.93 8.45 8.06
CA ASP A 15 -4.33 8.50 8.51
C ASP A 15 -5.29 8.51 7.31
N GLY A 16 -5.24 7.44 6.50
CA GLY A 16 -6.17 7.26 5.39
C GLY A 16 -7.48 6.66 5.89
N PHE A 17 -8.61 7.39 5.79
CA PHE A 17 -9.98 6.87 6.01
C PHE A 17 -10.17 5.95 7.22
N ARG A 18 -9.57 6.28 8.36
CA ARG A 18 -9.42 5.34 9.49
C ARG A 18 -10.71 4.85 10.15
N GLN A 19 -11.88 5.48 9.94
CA GLN A 19 -12.93 5.32 10.96
C GLN A 19 -14.35 5.78 10.61
N ARG A 20 -14.85 5.55 9.39
CA ARG A 20 -16.28 5.83 9.12
C ARG A 20 -17.03 4.76 8.32
N MET A 21 -16.49 3.55 8.23
CA MET A 21 -17.34 2.40 7.90
C MET A 21 -18.20 1.93 9.10
N GLU A 22 -17.85 2.31 10.34
CA GLU A 22 -18.64 1.95 11.53
C GLU A 22 -19.85 2.88 11.80
N MET A 23 -19.97 4.03 11.13
CA MET A 23 -21.05 5.01 11.40
C MET A 23 -21.86 5.45 10.17
N GLY A 24 -21.82 4.68 9.08
CA GLY A 24 -22.63 4.95 7.90
C GLY A 24 -22.05 6.06 7.02
N PHE A 25 -21.68 5.67 5.80
CA PHE A 25 -21.41 6.55 4.66
C PHE A 25 -20.36 7.65 4.91
N VAL A 26 -19.07 7.30 4.88
CA VAL A 26 -18.15 8.21 4.17
C VAL A 26 -18.66 8.30 2.75
N HIS A 27 -18.93 9.52 2.26
CA HIS A 27 -19.29 9.74 0.87
C HIS A 27 -18.20 9.11 -0.01
N VAL A 28 -18.57 8.06 -0.77
CA VAL A 28 -17.70 7.40 -1.76
C VAL A 28 -17.04 8.44 -2.68
N GLU A 29 -17.72 9.56 -2.92
CA GLU A 29 -17.22 10.71 -3.67
C GLU A 29 -16.00 11.38 -3.01
N VAL A 30 -16.01 11.58 -1.69
CA VAL A 30 -14.86 12.16 -0.96
C VAL A 30 -13.67 11.21 -0.99
N CYS A 31 -13.90 9.90 -0.89
CA CYS A 31 -12.84 8.90 -1.06
C CYS A 31 -12.22 8.97 -2.46
N ARG A 32 -13.07 9.06 -3.48
CA ARG A 32 -12.64 9.16 -4.87
C ARG A 32 -11.85 10.43 -5.14
N GLU A 33 -12.32 11.59 -4.68
CA GLU A 33 -11.62 12.87 -4.85
C GLU A 33 -10.25 12.86 -4.16
N ALA A 34 -10.18 12.35 -2.92
CA ALA A 34 -8.92 12.21 -2.22
C ALA A 34 -7.95 11.26 -2.94
N ALA A 35 -8.46 10.16 -3.50
CA ALA A 35 -7.66 9.23 -4.28
C ALA A 35 -7.15 9.86 -5.58
N GLN A 36 -7.95 10.70 -6.26
CA GLN A 36 -7.50 11.46 -7.43
C GLN A 36 -6.36 12.41 -7.08
N LEU A 37 -6.51 13.17 -6.00
CA LEU A 37 -5.48 14.10 -5.54
C LEU A 37 -4.20 13.35 -5.15
N LEU A 38 -4.32 12.22 -4.47
CA LEU A 38 -3.17 11.39 -4.13
C LEU A 38 -2.48 10.86 -5.39
N ALA A 39 -3.23 10.40 -6.39
CA ALA A 39 -2.67 9.97 -7.68
C ALA A 39 -1.88 11.10 -8.35
N ASP A 40 -2.46 12.31 -8.43
CA ASP A 40 -1.82 13.47 -9.04
C ASP A 40 -0.54 13.87 -8.29
N VAL A 41 -0.54 13.78 -6.95
CA VAL A 41 0.65 13.98 -6.14
C VAL A 41 1.71 12.94 -6.49
N LEU A 42 1.36 11.66 -6.46
CA LEU A 42 2.29 10.56 -6.72
C LEU A 42 2.91 10.66 -8.11
N GLU A 43 2.12 10.96 -9.13
CA GLU A 43 2.58 11.18 -10.52
C GLU A 43 3.56 12.37 -10.61
N GLY A 44 3.38 13.41 -9.81
CA GLY A 44 4.29 14.55 -9.73
C GLY A 44 5.58 14.30 -8.92
N THR A 45 5.57 13.32 -8.01
CA THR A 45 6.70 12.99 -7.11
C THR A 45 7.69 11.99 -7.70
N THR A 46 8.29 12.31 -8.84
CA THR A 46 9.17 11.37 -9.58
C THR A 46 10.46 10.97 -8.84
N ASN A 47 10.90 11.76 -7.86
CA ASN A 47 12.10 11.48 -7.05
C ASN A 47 11.79 10.86 -5.67
N LEU A 48 10.57 10.34 -5.49
CA LEU A 48 10.17 9.76 -4.21
C LEU A 48 11.10 8.58 -3.84
N ARG A 49 11.64 8.63 -2.61
CA ARG A 49 12.54 7.60 -2.07
C ARG A 49 11.90 6.79 -0.96
N ARG A 50 10.98 7.39 -0.21
CA ARG A 50 10.28 6.72 0.89
C ARG A 50 8.79 6.95 0.78
N LEU A 51 8.02 5.87 0.76
CA LEU A 51 6.57 5.87 0.80
C LEU A 51 6.09 5.12 2.04
N VAL A 52 5.22 5.75 2.82
CA VAL A 52 4.43 5.11 3.87
C VAL A 52 2.97 5.26 3.49
N LEU A 53 2.25 4.16 3.38
CA LEU A 53 0.84 4.14 2.98
C LEU A 53 0.04 3.24 3.92
N ASN A 54 -0.72 3.87 4.83
CA ASN A 54 -1.71 3.18 5.63
C ASN A 54 -3.01 3.00 4.83
N ASN A 55 -3.74 1.91 5.10
CA ASN A 55 -4.92 1.50 4.34
C ASN A 55 -4.63 1.38 2.85
N ALA A 56 -3.46 0.80 2.54
CA ALA A 56 -2.94 0.65 1.20
C ALA A 56 -3.91 -0.11 0.30
N GLU A 57 -4.56 -1.17 0.80
CA GLU A 57 -5.56 -1.90 0.00
C GLU A 57 -6.72 -1.00 -0.41
N THR A 58 -7.23 -0.15 0.48
CA THR A 58 -8.32 0.79 0.18
C THR A 58 -7.88 1.83 -0.85
N TRP A 59 -6.68 2.41 -0.70
CA TRP A 59 -6.16 3.36 -1.68
C TRP A 59 -5.96 2.74 -3.07
N LEU A 60 -5.56 1.47 -3.11
CA LEU A 60 -5.30 0.77 -4.38
C LEU A 60 -6.57 0.18 -5.01
N ALA A 61 -7.61 -0.10 -4.23
CA ALA A 61 -8.88 -0.67 -4.71
C ALA A 61 -9.62 0.30 -5.65
N ASP A 62 -9.61 1.59 -5.33
CA ASP A 62 -10.39 2.57 -6.09
C ASP A 62 -9.67 3.10 -7.34
N MET A 63 -8.33 2.98 -7.43
CA MET A 63 -7.56 3.61 -8.51
C MET A 63 -6.31 2.84 -8.93
N GLY A 64 -6.39 2.18 -10.09
CA GLY A 64 -5.22 1.67 -10.80
C GLY A 64 -4.16 2.74 -11.11
N ARG A 65 -4.54 4.03 -11.11
CA ARG A 65 -3.60 5.17 -11.22
C ARG A 65 -2.61 5.25 -10.06
N ILE A 66 -3.07 5.07 -8.80
CA ILE A 66 -2.18 5.11 -7.63
C ILE A 66 -1.17 3.97 -7.73
N ALA A 67 -1.64 2.75 -8.03
CA ALA A 67 -0.78 1.59 -8.22
C ALA A 67 0.23 1.81 -9.35
N GLY A 68 -0.23 2.35 -10.50
CA GLY A 68 0.61 2.65 -11.66
C GLY A 68 1.66 3.72 -11.37
N ALA A 69 1.28 4.79 -10.68
CA ALA A 69 2.18 5.86 -10.28
C ALA A 69 3.30 5.31 -9.38
N ILE A 70 2.94 4.59 -8.31
CA ILE A 70 3.91 4.00 -7.38
C ILE A 70 4.79 2.96 -8.10
N GLY A 71 4.19 2.07 -8.90
CA GLY A 71 4.91 1.04 -9.64
C GLY A 71 5.95 1.60 -10.62
N SER A 72 5.66 2.75 -11.24
CA SER A 72 6.56 3.42 -12.19
C SER A 72 7.73 4.16 -11.53
N MET A 73 7.72 4.37 -10.21
CA MET A 73 8.80 5.09 -9.52
C MET A 73 10.10 4.29 -9.61
N LEU A 74 11.18 4.93 -10.03
CA LEU A 74 12.51 4.29 -10.16
C LEU A 74 13.41 4.52 -8.95
N HIS A 75 13.09 5.53 -8.14
CA HIS A 75 13.93 5.97 -7.02
C HIS A 75 13.43 5.51 -5.65
N LEU A 76 12.32 4.75 -5.61
CA LEU A 76 11.69 4.33 -4.37
C LEU A 76 12.53 3.26 -3.65
N ARG A 77 13.10 3.65 -2.50
CA ARG A 77 14.06 2.89 -1.70
C ARG A 77 13.40 2.20 -0.51
N GLU A 78 12.44 2.86 0.11
CA GLU A 78 11.71 2.36 1.27
C GLU A 78 10.21 2.39 1.00
N VAL A 79 9.54 1.27 1.25
CA VAL A 79 8.10 1.14 1.12
C VAL A 79 7.56 0.55 2.42
N ASP A 80 6.61 1.24 3.05
CA ASP A 80 5.86 0.76 4.21
C ASP A 80 4.36 0.74 3.85
N LEU A 81 3.78 -0.44 3.78
CA LEU A 81 2.36 -0.65 3.44
C LEU A 81 1.64 -1.26 4.64
N ARG A 82 0.50 -0.66 5.01
CA ARG A 82 -0.43 -1.20 6.03
C ARG A 82 -1.82 -1.39 5.48
N GLY A 83 -2.59 -2.29 6.10
CA GLY A 83 -3.93 -2.63 5.63
C GLY A 83 -3.85 -3.31 4.27
N LEU A 84 -3.29 -4.52 4.28
CA LEU A 84 -2.87 -5.25 3.09
C LEU A 84 -4.00 -6.10 2.49
N GLY A 85 -3.95 -6.34 1.19
CA GLY A 85 -4.86 -7.19 0.42
C GLY A 85 -4.37 -7.47 -1.00
N ALA A 86 -5.26 -7.94 -1.87
CA ALA A 86 -4.90 -8.40 -3.21
C ALA A 86 -4.24 -7.30 -4.07
N ASN A 87 -4.72 -6.05 -3.97
CA ASN A 87 -4.16 -4.95 -4.73
C ASN A 87 -2.75 -4.57 -4.24
N THR A 88 -2.51 -4.64 -2.93
CA THR A 88 -1.15 -4.44 -2.39
C THR A 88 -0.17 -5.52 -2.87
N SER A 89 -0.60 -6.78 -2.98
CA SER A 89 0.20 -7.87 -3.54
C SER A 89 0.60 -7.57 -5.00
N GLY A 90 -0.36 -7.15 -5.82
CA GLY A 90 -0.14 -6.78 -7.22
C GLY A 90 0.84 -5.60 -7.35
N LEU A 91 0.69 -4.58 -6.51
CA LEU A 91 1.62 -3.46 -6.47
C LEU A 91 3.06 -3.90 -6.16
N ILE A 92 3.26 -4.71 -5.11
CA ILE A 92 4.60 -5.16 -4.68
C ILE A 92 5.32 -5.91 -5.81
N GLN A 93 4.60 -6.75 -6.56
CA GLN A 93 5.15 -7.47 -7.71
C GLN A 93 5.48 -6.52 -8.88
N GLY A 94 4.72 -5.44 -9.03
CA GLY A 94 4.88 -4.44 -10.10
C GLY A 94 5.87 -3.32 -9.80
N LEU A 95 6.55 -3.31 -8.64
CA LEU A 95 7.49 -2.24 -8.29
C LEU A 95 8.75 -2.28 -9.18
N HIS A 96 8.98 -1.21 -9.94
CA HIS A 96 10.20 -1.08 -10.74
C HIS A 96 11.44 -0.66 -9.93
N SER A 97 11.25 0.03 -8.80
CA SER A 97 12.33 0.65 -8.04
C SER A 97 13.29 -0.32 -7.33
N ARG A 98 12.93 -1.61 -7.21
CA ARG A 98 13.62 -2.63 -6.40
C ARG A 98 14.01 -2.05 -5.01
N PRO A 99 13.02 -1.77 -4.15
CA PRO A 99 13.27 -1.08 -2.90
C PRO A 99 14.24 -1.89 -2.03
N TYR A 100 15.12 -1.21 -1.30
CA TYR A 100 16.02 -1.92 -0.39
C TYR A 100 15.29 -2.37 0.87
N LYS A 101 14.22 -1.67 1.26
CA LYS A 101 13.40 -1.98 2.43
C LYS A 101 11.92 -2.05 2.07
N LEU A 102 11.29 -3.15 2.43
CA LEU A 102 9.84 -3.35 2.38
C LEU A 102 9.33 -3.67 3.78
N THR A 103 8.41 -2.84 4.28
CA THR A 103 7.69 -3.05 5.54
C THR A 103 6.23 -3.34 5.21
N LEU A 104 5.73 -4.46 5.73
CA LEU A 104 4.35 -4.89 5.59
C LEU A 104 3.75 -5.03 6.97
N GLY A 105 2.52 -4.59 7.19
CA GLY A 105 1.88 -4.84 8.47
C GLY A 105 0.39 -4.60 8.53
N GLU A 106 -0.18 -4.99 9.66
CA GLU A 106 -1.55 -4.66 10.01
C GLU A 106 -1.71 -3.15 10.21
N GLU A 107 -2.93 -2.66 10.02
CA GLU A 107 -3.27 -1.29 10.37
C GLU A 107 -3.12 -1.11 11.88
N LEU A 108 -2.32 -0.14 12.31
CA LEU A 108 -2.16 0.17 13.73
C LEU A 108 -3.42 0.86 14.24
N ALA A 109 -4.49 0.14 14.56
CA ALA A 109 -5.65 0.69 15.25
C ALA A 109 -5.36 0.78 16.76
N PRO A 110 -5.53 1.95 17.42
CA PRO A 110 -5.28 2.09 18.86
C PRO A 110 -6.22 1.29 19.77
N SER A 111 -7.34 0.74 19.28
CA SER A 111 -8.42 0.28 20.16
C SER A 111 -9.23 -0.95 19.73
N LEU A 112 -8.86 -1.70 18.69
CA LEU A 112 -9.61 -2.91 18.31
C LEU A 112 -8.68 -4.08 17.97
N TRP A 113 -8.45 -4.92 18.97
CA TRP A 113 -7.60 -6.10 18.96
C TRP A 113 -8.16 -7.28 18.12
N LYS A 114 -8.93 -7.02 17.06
CA LYS A 114 -9.82 -8.04 16.48
C LYS A 114 -9.95 -8.14 14.98
N VAL A 115 -9.20 -7.39 14.19
CA VAL A 115 -9.11 -7.71 12.76
C VAL A 115 -7.67 -8.03 12.41
N GLN A 116 -7.28 -9.27 12.74
CA GLN A 116 -6.15 -9.91 12.10
C GLN A 116 -6.49 -10.04 10.61
N HIS A 117 -6.13 -9.03 9.83
CA HIS A 117 -6.08 -9.18 8.39
C HIS A 117 -4.86 -10.03 8.10
N SER A 118 -5.06 -11.35 8.04
CA SER A 118 -4.04 -12.26 7.55
C SER A 118 -3.71 -11.86 6.11
N PHE A 119 -2.48 -11.39 5.91
CA PHE A 119 -2.01 -11.13 4.57
C PHE A 119 -1.58 -12.45 3.95
N ALA A 120 -2.41 -12.92 3.04
CA ALA A 120 -2.19 -14.11 2.24
C ALA A 120 -1.44 -13.73 0.97
N PHE A 121 -0.21 -14.24 0.84
CA PHE A 121 0.41 -14.30 -0.48
C PHE A 121 -0.28 -15.40 -1.30
N ASP A 122 -0.67 -15.07 -2.54
CA ASP A 122 -1.11 -16.09 -3.48
C ASP A 122 0.08 -16.97 -3.93
N ASN A 123 -0.22 -18.13 -4.53
CA ASN A 123 0.82 -19.07 -5.00
C ASN A 123 1.69 -18.50 -6.13
N ALA A 124 1.21 -17.48 -6.83
CA ALA A 124 1.93 -16.80 -7.89
C ALA A 124 2.83 -15.69 -7.34
N PHE A 125 2.74 -15.37 -6.04
CA PHE A 125 3.44 -14.25 -5.46
C PHE A 125 4.95 -14.46 -5.53
N ARG A 126 5.62 -13.49 -6.16
CA ARG A 126 7.07 -13.41 -6.22
C ARG A 126 7.50 -12.19 -5.46
N MET A 127 8.18 -12.40 -4.34
CA MET A 127 8.79 -11.31 -3.59
C MET A 127 9.86 -10.64 -4.48
N PRO A 128 9.83 -9.32 -4.67
CA PRO A 128 10.93 -8.63 -5.34
C PRO A 128 12.23 -8.83 -4.56
N SER A 129 13.37 -8.70 -5.24
CA SER A 129 14.67 -8.73 -4.57
C SER A 129 14.79 -7.52 -3.65
N ILE A 130 14.66 -7.74 -2.34
CA ILE A 130 14.73 -6.75 -1.28
C ILE A 130 15.83 -7.13 -0.29
N LEU A 131 16.53 -6.14 0.27
CA LEU A 131 17.60 -6.38 1.23
C LEU A 131 17.06 -6.52 2.65
N HIS A 132 16.05 -5.71 2.99
CA HIS A 132 15.43 -5.68 4.31
C HIS A 132 13.91 -5.88 4.19
N PHE A 133 13.42 -6.94 4.80
CA PHE A 133 12.00 -7.23 4.89
C PHE A 133 11.56 -7.14 6.35
N VAL A 134 10.52 -6.36 6.61
CA VAL A 134 9.95 -6.17 7.96
C VAL A 134 8.47 -6.51 7.91
N THR A 135 8.03 -7.37 8.81
CA THR A 135 6.60 -7.68 9.00
C THR A 135 6.16 -7.22 10.38
N LEU A 136 5.04 -6.51 10.44
CA LEU A 136 4.41 -6.06 11.67
C LEU A 136 3.02 -6.68 11.75
N GLY A 137 2.94 -7.85 12.38
CA GLY A 137 1.79 -8.75 12.33
C GLY A 137 2.19 -10.14 11.81
N TYR A 138 1.21 -10.93 11.39
CA TYR A 138 1.45 -12.27 10.86
C TYR A 138 1.39 -12.31 9.33
N ALA A 139 2.42 -12.85 8.69
CA ALA A 139 2.44 -13.15 7.26
C ALA A 139 2.30 -14.67 7.05
N PHE A 140 1.33 -15.09 6.24
CA PHE A 140 1.10 -16.51 5.95
C PHE A 140 1.03 -16.75 4.46
N HIS A 141 1.53 -17.91 4.04
CA HIS A 141 1.32 -18.42 2.70
C HIS A 141 0.01 -19.21 2.67
N VAL A 142 -0.91 -18.87 1.78
CA VAL A 142 -2.13 -19.68 1.62
C VAL A 142 -1.79 -20.89 0.76
N LEU A 143 -1.74 -22.06 1.40
CA LEU A 143 -1.63 -23.32 0.67
C LEU A 143 -2.93 -23.56 -0.11
N PRO A 144 -2.85 -24.10 -1.34
CA PRO A 144 -4.03 -24.44 -2.10
C PRO A 144 -4.91 -25.43 -1.33
N ALA A 145 -6.24 -25.30 -1.45
CA ALA A 145 -7.21 -26.13 -0.72
C ALA A 145 -7.01 -27.65 -0.95
N SER A 146 -6.35 -28.03 -2.04
CA SER A 146 -5.96 -29.41 -2.38
C SER A 146 -4.88 -30.02 -1.47
N THR A 147 -4.34 -29.28 -0.50
CA THR A 147 -3.26 -29.75 0.39
C THR A 147 -3.80 -30.35 1.71
N TYR A 148 -5.11 -30.27 1.94
CA TYR A 148 -5.78 -30.72 3.17
C TYR A 148 -6.58 -32.03 3.00
N SER A 149 -6.29 -32.81 1.96
CA SER A 149 -6.87 -34.13 1.70
C SER A 149 -6.04 -35.27 2.27
#